data_AF-A0A3Q3FQ68-F1
#
_entry.id   AF-A0A3Q3FQ68-F1
#
_cell.length_a   1.000
_cell.length_b   1.000
_cell.length_c   1.000
_cell.angle_alpha   90.00
_cell.angle_beta   90.00
_cell.angle_gamma   90.00
#
_symmetry.space_group_name_H-M   'P 1'
#
loop_
_entity.id
_entity.type
_entity.pdbx_description
1 polymer ?
#
loop_
_entity_poly.entity_id
_entity_poly.type
_entity_poly.pdbx_seq_one_letter_code
_entity_poly.pdbx_strand_id
1 'polypeptide(L)'
;LETLSMKITNRTSDKGQPWRRPSRTGNVSDFDQFLCSICLDVFNDPVSTSCGHNFCKTINTFSELQESKPGEILCDVCTGTKLKALKSWKDVAQLDETLSEEMKKLVQTELKRDQQYAVDVTLDPDTAHPNLILSKGGRQVYLGDVTKNLPDNPERFSSCVYVLGKQSFSSGRFYFEVQVKGKTRWDLGVVPEKGFWTIWVFVDYEEGLVSFYDVGAAALIYSFTDCSFTEKLFPVLGPCLIEGGKNSAPLIISPVSLK
;
A
#
# COMPACT_ATOMS: atom_id res chain seq x y z
N LEU A 1 -17.23 19.95 0.29
CA LEU A 1 -16.42 18.93 -0.45
C LEU A 1 -15.83 17.95 0.56
N GLU A 2 -16.61 16.95 0.99
CA GLU A 2 -16.08 15.81 1.75
C GLU A 2 -15.85 14.66 0.76
N THR A 3 -14.68 14.64 0.12
CA THR A 3 -14.39 13.72 -0.97
C THR A 3 -13.61 12.50 -0.47
N LEU A 4 -14.26 11.34 -0.56
CA LEU A 4 -13.58 10.06 -0.82
C LEU A 4 -12.87 10.19 -2.16
N SER A 5 -11.61 10.62 -2.12
CA SER A 5 -10.69 10.49 -3.26
C SER A 5 -9.84 9.25 -3.05
N MET A 6 -9.34 8.67 -4.15
CA MET A 6 -8.24 7.72 -4.08
C MET A 6 -7.01 8.51 -3.59
N LYS A 7 -6.78 8.53 -2.26
CA LYS A 7 -5.72 9.30 -1.61
C LYS A 7 -4.52 8.40 -1.36
N ILE A 8 -3.37 8.82 -1.83
CA ILE A 8 -2.10 8.33 -1.29
C ILE A 8 -1.75 9.26 -0.12
N THR A 9 -1.87 8.75 1.10
CA THR A 9 -1.46 9.45 2.31
C THR A 9 -0.11 8.92 2.77
N ASN A 10 0.84 9.82 2.99
CA ASN A 10 2.08 9.49 3.69
C ASN A 10 2.08 10.19 5.07
N ARG A 11 2.31 9.45 6.16
CA ARG A 11 2.55 10.00 7.51
C ARG A 11 3.88 9.47 8.02
N THR A 12 4.93 10.28 8.04
CA THR A 12 6.12 9.96 8.82
C THR A 12 5.92 10.47 10.26
N SER A 13 5.33 9.66 11.12
CA SER A 13 5.33 9.87 12.57
C SER A 13 5.99 8.66 13.25
N ASP A 14 7.32 8.68 13.32
CA ASP A 14 8.07 8.42 14.55
C ASP A 14 9.57 8.63 14.29
N LYS A 15 10.19 9.57 15.02
CA LYS A 15 11.64 9.59 15.16
C LYS A 15 12.02 8.56 16.21
N GLY A 16 12.69 7.47 15.82
CA GLY A 16 13.47 6.68 16.78
C GLY A 16 13.47 5.16 16.64
N GLN A 17 13.61 4.57 15.45
CA GLN A 17 14.23 3.24 15.29
C GLN A 17 14.92 3.18 13.91
N PRO A 18 16.19 2.73 13.81
CA PRO A 18 16.71 2.29 12.52
C PRO A 18 15.90 1.06 12.11
N TRP A 19 15.40 1.03 10.87
CA TRP A 19 14.69 -0.07 10.24
C TRP A 19 14.87 -1.42 10.96
N ARG A 20 13.95 -1.73 11.89
CA ARG A 20 13.73 -3.13 12.23
C ARG A 20 13.04 -3.74 11.02
N ARG A 21 13.61 -4.84 10.52
CA ARG A 21 12.96 -5.75 9.58
C ARG A 21 11.51 -5.98 10.02
N PRO A 22 10.56 -6.22 9.08
CA PRO A 22 9.19 -6.57 9.44
C PRO A 22 9.20 -7.63 10.53
N SER A 23 8.57 -7.33 11.67
CA SER A 23 8.18 -8.36 12.62
C SER A 23 7.24 -9.29 11.87
N ARG A 24 7.74 -10.48 11.53
CA ARG A 24 6.92 -11.60 11.12
C ARG A 24 5.89 -11.85 12.22
N THR A 25 4.65 -11.45 11.98
CA THR A 25 3.50 -12.22 12.45
C THR A 25 3.23 -13.33 11.42
N GLY A 26 4.28 -14.09 11.11
CA GLY A 26 4.15 -15.49 10.76
C GLY A 26 4.41 -16.22 12.06
N ASN A 27 3.55 -17.19 12.37
CA ASN A 27 3.73 -18.08 13.51
C ASN A 27 5.20 -18.50 13.62
N VAL A 28 5.66 -18.68 14.86
CA VAL A 28 7.01 -19.18 15.22
C VAL A 28 7.36 -20.53 14.55
N SER A 29 6.50 -21.08 13.70
CA SER A 29 6.64 -22.33 12.94
C SER A 29 7.21 -22.19 11.51
N ASP A 30 7.42 -20.98 10.97
CA ASP A 30 7.72 -20.81 9.53
C ASP A 30 9.22 -20.64 9.19
N PHE A 31 10.06 -20.48 10.23
CA PHE A 31 11.52 -20.47 10.07
C PHE A 31 12.18 -21.81 10.38
N ASP A 32 11.50 -22.71 11.08
CA ASP A 32 12.02 -24.05 11.38
C ASP A 32 12.33 -24.84 10.10
N GLN A 33 11.71 -24.45 8.97
CA GLN A 33 11.99 -25.02 7.64
C GLN A 33 13.35 -24.60 7.06
N PHE A 34 13.99 -23.56 7.60
CA PHE A 34 15.27 -23.01 7.11
C PHE A 34 16.43 -23.16 8.11
N LEU A 35 16.19 -23.83 9.24
CA LEU A 35 17.20 -24.13 10.23
C LEU A 35 17.79 -25.50 9.96
N CYS A 36 19.11 -25.59 10.05
CA CYS A 36 19.78 -26.86 10.04
C CYS A 36 19.45 -27.61 11.32
N SER A 37 18.82 -28.78 11.22
CA SER A 37 18.45 -29.60 12.39
C SER A 37 19.65 -30.10 13.21
N ILE A 38 20.89 -29.89 12.72
CA ILE A 38 22.12 -30.25 13.42
C ILE A 38 22.71 -29.05 14.17
N CYS A 39 22.94 -27.91 13.50
CA CYS A 39 23.52 -26.73 14.17
C CYS A 39 22.48 -25.77 14.73
N LEU A 40 21.19 -26.02 14.48
CA LEU A 40 20.04 -25.19 14.89
C LEU A 40 20.14 -23.72 14.45
N ASP A 41 20.89 -23.46 13.38
CA ASP A 41 21.12 -22.15 12.79
C ASP A 41 20.72 -22.15 11.31
N VAL A 42 20.58 -20.97 10.70
CA VAL A 42 20.25 -20.80 9.29
C VAL A 42 21.32 -21.47 8.43
N PHE A 43 20.89 -22.19 7.39
CA PHE A 43 21.79 -22.95 6.52
C PHE A 43 22.96 -22.13 5.96
N ASN A 44 24.18 -22.60 6.20
CA ASN A 44 25.41 -22.10 5.58
C ASN A 44 26.02 -23.19 4.69
N ASP A 45 26.08 -22.94 3.37
CA ASP A 45 26.35 -23.96 2.33
C ASP A 45 25.47 -25.22 2.53
N PRO A 46 24.14 -25.15 2.33
CA PRO A 46 23.26 -26.29 2.53
C PRO A 46 23.61 -27.46 1.60
N VAL A 47 23.51 -28.69 2.12
CA VAL A 47 23.61 -29.95 1.38
C VAL A 47 22.27 -30.65 1.48
N SER A 48 21.66 -30.95 0.33
CA SER A 48 20.36 -31.65 0.24
C SER A 48 20.57 -33.14 0.04
N THR A 49 19.95 -33.97 0.86
CA THR A 49 20.03 -35.43 0.73
C THR A 49 19.01 -35.94 -0.27
N SER A 50 19.21 -37.13 -0.85
CA SER A 50 18.22 -37.77 -1.73
C SER A 50 16.88 -38.04 -1.03
N CYS A 51 16.87 -38.13 0.31
CA CYS A 51 15.66 -38.24 1.11
C CYS A 51 15.04 -36.88 1.50
N GLY A 52 15.54 -35.75 0.95
CA GLY A 52 14.94 -34.42 1.09
C GLY A 52 15.37 -33.60 2.31
N HIS A 53 16.29 -34.10 3.16
CA HIS A 53 16.80 -33.37 4.31
C HIS A 53 17.93 -32.40 3.93
N ASN A 54 18.06 -31.26 4.62
CA ASN A 54 19.07 -30.24 4.36
C ASN A 54 19.98 -30.02 5.58
N PHE A 55 21.30 -29.85 5.37
CA PHE A 55 22.29 -29.63 6.45
C PHE A 55 23.40 -28.65 6.05
N CYS A 56 24.03 -27.95 7.00
CA CYS A 56 25.21 -27.10 6.71
C CYS A 56 26.44 -27.95 6.36
N LYS A 57 27.17 -27.59 5.29
CA LYS A 57 28.36 -28.32 4.81
C LYS A 57 29.51 -28.44 5.82
N THR A 58 29.62 -27.52 6.78
CA THR A 58 30.77 -27.38 7.68
C THR A 58 30.63 -28.06 9.04
N ILE A 59 29.60 -28.87 9.29
CA ILE A 59 29.47 -29.49 10.61
C ILE A 59 30.47 -30.65 10.76
N ASN A 60 31.52 -30.39 11.52
CA ASN A 60 32.49 -31.36 12.03
C ASN A 60 31.86 -32.28 13.09
N THR A 61 30.92 -33.13 12.68
CA THR A 61 30.58 -34.34 13.46
C THR A 61 30.95 -35.56 12.62
N PHE A 62 32.25 -35.68 12.38
CA PHE A 62 32.90 -36.95 12.09
C PHE A 62 32.91 -37.76 13.40
N SER A 63 31.83 -38.48 13.70
CA SER A 63 31.94 -39.65 14.58
C SER A 63 31.95 -40.90 13.70
N GLU A 64 33.18 -41.29 13.34
CA GLU A 64 33.67 -42.65 13.15
C GLU A 64 32.93 -43.63 12.20
N LEU A 65 33.72 -44.14 11.24
CA LEU A 65 33.52 -45.32 10.36
C LEU A 65 32.59 -45.06 9.15
N GLN A 66 32.96 -45.25 7.89
CA GLN A 66 33.90 -46.19 7.26
C GLN A 66 34.30 -45.65 5.88
N GLU A 67 35.43 -46.13 5.36
CA GLU A 67 35.96 -45.86 4.01
C GLU A 67 34.87 -45.94 2.92
N SER A 68 34.36 -44.80 2.50
CA SER A 68 33.53 -44.68 1.29
C SER A 68 34.31 -43.88 0.25
N LYS A 69 34.03 -44.19 -1.02
CA LYS A 69 34.73 -43.59 -2.18
C LYS A 69 34.64 -42.05 -2.12
N PRO A 70 35.61 -41.33 -2.69
CA PRO A 70 35.60 -39.86 -2.69
C PRO A 70 34.29 -39.35 -3.30
N GLY A 71 33.38 -38.82 -2.47
CA GLY A 71 32.13 -38.19 -2.92
C GLY A 71 30.82 -38.73 -2.34
N GLU A 72 30.82 -39.77 -1.51
CA GLU A 72 29.60 -40.32 -0.88
C GLU A 72 29.58 -40.02 0.63
N ILE A 73 28.52 -39.41 1.15
CA ILE A 73 28.31 -39.17 2.60
C ILE A 73 26.89 -39.66 2.96
N LEU A 74 26.75 -40.36 4.09
CA LEU A 74 25.49 -40.93 4.59
C LEU A 74 24.62 -39.86 5.27
N CYS A 75 23.29 -39.99 5.22
CA CYS A 75 22.37 -39.14 5.99
C CYS A 75 22.19 -39.65 7.43
N ASP A 76 22.28 -38.74 8.40
CA ASP A 76 22.21 -39.08 9.83
C ASP A 76 20.76 -39.26 10.33
N VAL A 77 19.78 -38.88 9.49
CA VAL A 77 18.33 -38.96 9.75
C VAL A 77 17.69 -40.13 9.01
N CYS A 78 18.26 -40.55 7.87
CA CYS A 78 17.73 -41.60 6.99
C CYS A 78 18.92 -42.36 6.37
N THR A 79 18.83 -43.66 6.08
CA THR A 79 19.95 -44.42 5.45
C THR A 79 20.24 -44.07 3.98
N GLY A 80 19.78 -42.91 3.49
CA GLY A 80 19.90 -42.46 2.10
C GLY A 80 21.22 -41.74 1.78
N THR A 81 21.65 -41.83 0.52
CA THR A 81 22.88 -41.20 -0.01
C THR A 81 22.70 -39.68 -0.15
N LYS A 82 23.64 -38.86 0.33
CA LYS A 82 23.62 -37.39 0.19
C LYS A 82 24.05 -36.96 -1.24
N LEU A 83 23.35 -35.99 -1.84
CA LEU A 83 23.73 -35.36 -3.12
C LEU A 83 24.20 -33.91 -2.86
N LYS A 84 24.99 -33.31 -3.75
CA LYS A 84 25.30 -31.88 -3.66
C LYS A 84 24.00 -31.09 -3.89
N ALA A 85 23.69 -30.11 -3.03
CA ALA A 85 22.60 -29.18 -3.29
C ALA A 85 22.84 -28.48 -4.64
N LEU A 86 21.86 -28.56 -5.54
CA LEU A 86 21.99 -28.07 -6.92
C LEU A 86 22.01 -26.54 -7.03
N LYS A 87 21.64 -25.82 -5.96
CA LYS A 87 21.64 -24.35 -5.91
C LYS A 87 22.10 -23.88 -4.53
N SER A 88 23.15 -23.07 -4.50
CA SER A 88 23.62 -22.39 -3.29
C SER A 88 22.66 -21.25 -2.92
N TRP A 89 22.59 -20.87 -1.64
CA TRP A 89 21.91 -19.64 -1.22
C TRP A 89 22.40 -18.40 -2.01
N LYS A 90 23.67 -18.42 -2.43
CA LYS A 90 24.25 -17.39 -3.31
C LYS A 90 23.53 -17.28 -4.65
N ASP A 91 23.01 -18.39 -5.18
CA ASP A 91 22.30 -18.41 -6.47
C ASP A 91 20.87 -17.87 -6.29
N VAL A 92 20.24 -18.14 -5.14
CA VAL A 92 18.91 -17.58 -4.80
C VAL A 92 19.00 -16.06 -4.59
N ALA A 93 20.02 -15.58 -3.87
CA ALA A 93 20.25 -14.15 -3.69
C ALA A 93 20.52 -13.43 -5.02
N GLN A 94 21.33 -14.02 -5.90
CA GLN A 94 21.58 -13.48 -7.25
C GLN A 94 20.30 -13.42 -8.10
N LEU A 95 19.42 -14.41 -7.99
CA LEU A 95 18.14 -14.41 -8.69
C LEU A 95 17.20 -13.29 -8.17
N ASP A 96 17.16 -13.07 -6.86
CA ASP A 96 16.37 -11.99 -6.24
C ASP A 96 16.88 -10.61 -6.67
N GLU A 97 18.20 -10.39 -6.66
CA GLU A 97 18.81 -9.16 -7.18
C GLU A 97 18.50 -8.96 -8.67
N THR A 98 18.60 -10.02 -9.48
CA THR A 98 18.27 -9.94 -10.91
C THR A 98 16.80 -9.59 -11.13
N LEU A 99 15.89 -10.23 -10.38
CA LEU A 99 14.46 -9.99 -10.46
C LEU A 99 14.11 -8.55 -10.05
N SER A 100 14.68 -8.05 -8.96
CA SER A 100 14.52 -6.66 -8.50
C SER A 100 14.95 -5.66 -9.57
N GLU A 101 16.06 -5.94 -10.26
CA GLU A 101 16.63 -5.07 -11.28
C GLU A 101 15.76 -5.08 -12.56
N GLU A 102 15.25 -6.25 -12.96
CA GLU A 102 14.28 -6.35 -14.06
C GLU A 102 12.93 -5.70 -13.71
N MET A 103 12.42 -5.85 -12.49
CA MET A 103 11.22 -5.15 -12.02
C MET A 103 11.40 -3.63 -12.07
N LYS A 104 12.55 -3.11 -11.60
CA LYS A 104 12.89 -1.68 -11.73
C LYS A 104 12.88 -1.25 -13.20
N LYS A 105 13.46 -2.03 -14.12
CA LYS A 105 13.47 -1.71 -15.56
C LYS A 105 12.06 -1.69 -16.16
N LEU A 106 11.21 -2.63 -15.78
CA LEU A 106 9.81 -2.68 -16.22
C LEU A 106 9.04 -1.44 -15.76
N VAL A 107 9.12 -1.12 -14.47
CA VAL A 107 8.47 0.09 -13.90
C VAL A 107 8.99 1.36 -14.57
N GLN A 108 10.30 1.47 -14.82
CA GLN A 108 10.89 2.63 -15.52
C GLN A 108 10.39 2.74 -16.97
N THR A 109 10.17 1.62 -17.64
CA THR A 109 9.65 1.59 -19.01
C THR A 109 8.18 2.00 -19.06
N GLU A 110 7.37 1.53 -18.11
CA GLU A 110 5.98 1.94 -17.95
C GLU A 110 5.87 3.43 -17.61
N LEU A 111 6.69 3.92 -16.69
CA LEU A 111 6.73 5.34 -16.33
C LEU A 111 7.03 6.22 -17.55
N LYS A 112 8.02 5.85 -18.37
CA LYS A 112 8.33 6.57 -19.62
C LYS A 112 7.17 6.55 -20.61
N ARG A 113 6.43 5.45 -20.66
CA ARG A 113 5.23 5.34 -21.51
C ARG A 113 4.13 6.26 -21.00
N ASP A 114 3.95 6.39 -19.69
CA ASP A 114 2.90 7.21 -19.10
C ASP A 114 3.21 8.71 -19.17
N GLN A 115 4.49 9.10 -19.14
CA GLN A 115 4.94 10.47 -19.36
C GLN A 115 4.49 11.07 -20.69
N GLN A 116 4.14 10.26 -21.70
CA GLN A 116 3.56 10.77 -22.95
C GLN A 116 2.17 11.41 -22.76
N TYR A 117 1.48 11.11 -21.66
CA TYR A 117 0.18 11.68 -21.29
C TYR A 117 0.33 12.87 -20.33
N ALA A 118 1.53 13.45 -20.22
CA ALA A 118 1.80 14.56 -19.32
C ALA A 118 0.88 15.76 -19.62
N VAL A 119 0.22 16.26 -18.58
CA VAL A 119 -0.64 17.45 -18.65
C VAL A 119 -0.12 18.54 -17.72
N ASP A 120 -0.37 19.79 -18.10
CA ASP A 120 -0.02 20.95 -17.28
C ASP A 120 -1.14 21.26 -16.28
N VAL A 121 -0.93 20.89 -15.02
CA VAL A 121 -1.89 21.13 -13.93
C VAL A 121 -1.52 22.39 -13.16
N THR A 122 -2.48 23.30 -13.03
CA THR A 122 -2.39 24.47 -12.15
C THR A 122 -3.46 24.40 -11.07
N LEU A 123 -3.20 25.01 -9.93
CA LEU A 123 -4.08 24.98 -8.76
C LEU A 123 -5.13 26.09 -8.85
N ASP A 124 -6.36 25.78 -8.44
CA ASP A 124 -7.47 26.71 -8.44
C ASP A 124 -7.57 27.49 -7.11
N PRO A 125 -7.28 28.81 -7.09
CA PRO A 125 -7.35 29.64 -5.89
C PRO A 125 -8.76 29.74 -5.28
N ASP A 126 -9.80 29.55 -6.09
CA ASP A 126 -11.19 29.69 -5.67
C ASP A 126 -11.63 28.50 -4.81
N THR A 127 -11.04 27.33 -5.07
CA THR A 127 -11.25 26.11 -4.29
C THR A 127 -10.36 26.00 -3.04
N ALA A 128 -9.22 26.72 -3.03
CA ALA A 128 -8.18 26.55 -2.02
C ALA A 128 -8.65 26.90 -0.59
N HIS A 129 -8.35 26.01 0.36
CA HIS A 129 -8.59 26.26 1.78
C HIS A 129 -7.93 27.59 2.24
N PRO A 130 -8.57 28.40 3.11
CA PRO A 130 -8.07 29.73 3.49
C PRO A 130 -6.65 29.78 4.10
N ASN A 131 -6.19 28.69 4.73
CA ASN A 131 -4.82 28.60 5.26
C ASN A 131 -3.77 28.27 4.18
N LEU A 132 -4.16 27.98 2.95
CA LEU A 132 -3.22 27.64 1.88
C LEU A 132 -2.65 28.89 1.21
N ILE A 133 -1.37 28.82 0.87
CA ILE A 133 -0.65 29.83 0.10
C ILE A 133 -0.25 29.20 -1.23
N LEU A 134 -0.78 29.77 -2.32
CA LEU A 134 -0.44 29.37 -3.69
C LEU A 134 0.68 30.28 -4.23
N SER A 135 1.62 29.70 -4.97
CA SER A 135 2.61 30.50 -5.70
C SER A 135 1.97 31.27 -6.86
N LYS A 136 2.63 32.34 -7.33
CA LYS A 136 2.13 33.18 -8.45
C LYS A 136 1.82 32.37 -9.72
N GLY A 137 2.55 31.29 -9.96
CA GLY A 137 2.33 30.40 -11.12
C GLY A 137 1.27 29.33 -10.90
N GLY A 138 0.68 29.24 -9.69
CA GLY A 138 -0.33 28.23 -9.37
C GLY A 138 0.18 26.79 -9.37
N ARG A 139 1.50 26.57 -9.27
CA ARG A 139 2.12 25.23 -9.31
C ARG A 139 2.59 24.71 -7.95
N GLN A 140 2.59 25.58 -6.94
CA GLN A 140 3.05 25.24 -5.60
C GLN A 140 2.01 25.66 -4.59
N VAL A 141 1.87 24.85 -3.55
CA VAL A 141 0.97 25.09 -2.43
C VAL A 141 1.69 24.77 -1.12
N TYR A 142 1.50 25.66 -0.15
CA TYR A 142 2.06 25.52 1.19
C TYR A 142 0.98 25.83 2.22
N LEU A 143 1.11 25.23 3.41
CA LEU A 143 0.33 25.65 4.56
C LEU A 143 0.92 26.95 5.09
N GLY A 144 0.10 27.99 5.20
CA GLY A 144 0.43 29.23 5.88
C GLY A 144 0.03 29.21 7.35
N ASP A 145 0.68 30.08 8.13
CA ASP A 145 0.44 30.20 9.57
C ASP A 145 -0.79 31.04 9.92
N VAL A 146 -1.34 31.75 8.93
CA VAL A 146 -2.47 32.68 9.10
C VAL A 146 -3.62 32.27 8.20
N THR A 147 -4.81 32.15 8.79
CA THR A 147 -6.06 31.98 8.05
C THR A 147 -6.42 33.28 7.33
N LYS A 148 -6.54 33.23 6.01
CA LYS A 148 -6.95 34.38 5.20
C LYS A 148 -8.45 34.60 5.30
N ASN A 149 -8.87 35.86 5.44
CA ASN A 149 -10.27 36.24 5.27
C ASN A 149 -10.57 36.35 3.77
N LEU A 150 -11.13 35.27 3.20
CA LEU A 150 -11.49 35.21 1.79
C LEU A 150 -13.02 35.36 1.63
N PRO A 151 -13.50 35.88 0.49
CA PRO A 151 -14.92 35.88 0.17
C PRO A 151 -15.49 34.47 0.23
N ASP A 152 -16.78 34.38 0.59
CA ASP A 152 -17.46 33.11 0.60
C ASP A 152 -17.56 32.53 -0.81
N ASN A 153 -17.23 31.25 -0.95
CA ASN A 153 -17.30 30.51 -2.19
C ASN A 153 -17.71 29.07 -1.85
N PRO A 154 -18.83 28.55 -2.40
CA PRO A 154 -19.30 27.19 -2.13
C PRO A 154 -18.32 26.11 -2.59
N GLU A 155 -17.43 26.39 -3.53
CA GLU A 155 -16.41 25.47 -4.02
C GLU A 155 -15.15 25.46 -3.14
N ARG A 156 -15.02 26.40 -2.19
CA ARG A 156 -13.86 26.52 -1.32
C ARG A 156 -13.89 25.48 -0.21
N PHE A 157 -12.81 24.72 -0.06
CA PHE A 157 -12.65 23.84 1.09
C PHE A 157 -12.59 24.63 2.40
N SER A 158 -13.43 24.26 3.38
CA SER A 158 -13.51 24.91 4.69
C SER A 158 -12.94 24.11 5.86
N SER A 159 -13.18 22.79 5.94
CA SER A 159 -12.53 21.92 6.95
C SER A 159 -11.25 21.30 6.48
N CYS A 160 -11.23 20.90 5.21
CA CYS A 160 -10.16 20.10 4.67
C CYS A 160 -9.09 21.00 4.05
N VAL A 161 -7.84 20.82 4.45
CA VAL A 161 -6.72 21.65 3.98
C VAL A 161 -6.26 21.18 2.60
N TYR A 162 -7.11 21.39 1.58
CA TYR A 162 -6.92 20.98 0.20
C TYR A 162 -7.15 22.13 -0.79
N VAL A 163 -6.78 21.88 -2.04
CA VAL A 163 -6.99 22.74 -3.21
C VAL A 163 -7.17 21.82 -4.43
N LEU A 164 -8.07 22.17 -5.36
CA LEU A 164 -8.26 21.44 -6.61
C LEU A 164 -7.29 21.91 -7.69
N GLY A 165 -7.04 21.03 -8.66
CA GLY A 165 -6.53 21.45 -9.97
C GLY A 165 -7.61 22.25 -10.72
N LYS A 166 -7.18 23.24 -11.51
CA LYS A 166 -8.05 24.08 -12.31
C LYS A 166 -8.58 23.37 -13.56
N GLN A 167 -7.82 22.40 -14.07
CA GLN A 167 -8.19 21.60 -15.23
C GLN A 167 -9.10 20.44 -14.78
N SER A 168 -10.19 20.23 -15.52
CA SER A 168 -11.02 19.02 -15.43
C SER A 168 -10.79 18.13 -16.64
N PHE A 169 -10.96 16.83 -16.46
CA PHE A 169 -10.77 15.82 -17.51
C PHE A 169 -11.98 14.86 -17.51
N SER A 170 -12.64 14.70 -18.65
CA SER A 170 -13.84 13.86 -18.80
C SER A 170 -13.61 12.60 -19.63
N SER A 171 -12.41 12.43 -20.22
CA SER A 171 -12.02 11.25 -20.98
C SER A 171 -10.49 11.20 -21.18
N GLY A 172 -9.98 10.04 -21.62
CA GLY A 172 -8.58 9.86 -21.95
C GLY A 172 -7.69 9.46 -20.77
N ARG A 173 -6.37 9.58 -20.97
CA ARG A 173 -5.34 9.37 -19.95
C ARG A 173 -4.59 10.67 -19.73
N PHE A 174 -4.26 10.96 -18.48
CA PHE A 174 -3.51 12.14 -18.10
C PHE A 174 -2.49 11.76 -17.01
N TYR A 175 -1.34 12.42 -17.05
CA TYR A 175 -0.22 12.19 -16.14
C TYR A 175 0.27 13.54 -15.61
N PHE A 176 0.54 13.61 -14.31
CA PHE A 176 1.17 14.79 -13.70
C PHE A 176 2.06 14.37 -12.54
N GLU A 177 3.12 15.14 -12.32
CA GLU A 177 4.12 14.86 -11.29
C GLU A 177 4.01 15.88 -10.15
N VAL A 178 4.15 15.39 -8.91
CA VAL A 178 4.18 16.25 -7.73
C VAL A 178 5.45 15.97 -6.94
N GLN A 179 6.26 17.01 -6.75
CA GLN A 179 7.48 16.91 -5.95
C GLN A 179 7.14 17.04 -4.46
N VAL A 180 7.43 15.99 -3.69
CA VAL A 180 7.13 15.93 -2.24
C VAL A 180 8.39 15.94 -1.35
N LYS A 181 9.55 16.23 -1.94
CA LYS A 181 10.85 16.21 -1.24
C LYS A 181 10.82 17.11 0.00
N GLY A 182 11.20 16.55 1.15
CA GLY A 182 11.23 17.27 2.43
C GLY A 182 9.90 17.34 3.18
N LYS A 183 8.80 16.79 2.64
CA LYS A 183 7.51 16.71 3.36
C LYS A 183 7.41 15.41 4.16
N THR A 184 6.94 15.52 5.40
CA THR A 184 6.65 14.41 6.31
C THR A 184 5.22 13.90 6.22
N ARG A 185 4.29 14.76 5.77
CA ARG A 185 2.87 14.42 5.59
C ARG A 185 2.28 15.14 4.38
N TRP A 186 1.48 14.40 3.61
CA TRP A 186 0.75 14.88 2.45
C TRP A 186 -0.30 13.86 2.01
N ASP A 187 -1.33 14.37 1.33
CA ASP A 187 -2.33 13.57 0.61
C ASP A 187 -2.34 14.02 -0.86
N LEU A 188 -2.41 13.08 -1.80
CA LEU A 188 -2.56 13.34 -3.24
C LEU A 188 -3.64 12.44 -3.82
N GLY A 189 -4.41 12.95 -4.79
CA GLY A 189 -5.47 12.19 -5.46
C GLY A 189 -6.20 13.01 -6.52
N VAL A 190 -7.24 12.41 -7.10
CA VAL A 190 -8.17 13.04 -8.04
C VAL A 190 -9.59 12.96 -7.46
N VAL A 191 -10.43 13.94 -7.79
CA VAL A 191 -11.83 14.01 -7.34
C VAL A 191 -12.77 14.22 -8.52
N PRO A 192 -13.97 13.62 -8.50
CA PRO A 192 -15.03 14.01 -9.43
C PRO A 192 -15.45 15.47 -9.21
N GLU A 193 -15.78 16.17 -10.30
CA GLU A 193 -16.24 17.56 -10.28
C GLU A 193 -17.58 17.71 -9.52
N LYS A 194 -18.50 16.78 -9.76
CA LYS A 194 -19.76 16.68 -9.02
C LYS A 194 -19.54 15.67 -7.92
N GLY A 195 -19.50 16.14 -6.67
CA GLY A 195 -19.33 15.27 -5.50
C GLY A 195 -20.40 14.17 -5.44
N PHE A 196 -20.16 13.17 -4.60
CA PHE A 196 -21.08 12.07 -4.35
C PHE A 196 -22.34 12.58 -3.62
N TRP A 197 -23.40 12.93 -4.36
CA TRP A 197 -24.64 13.42 -3.75
C TRP A 197 -25.41 12.34 -2.99
N THR A 198 -25.16 11.07 -3.31
CA THR A 198 -25.75 9.93 -2.63
C THR A 198 -24.77 8.77 -2.68
N ILE A 199 -24.48 8.19 -1.52
CA ILE A 199 -23.60 7.03 -1.38
C ILE A 199 -24.47 5.84 -0.97
N TRP A 200 -24.36 4.72 -1.68
CA TRP A 200 -24.90 3.45 -1.22
C TRP A 200 -23.84 2.70 -0.42
N VAL A 201 -24.27 2.15 0.72
CA VAL A 201 -23.48 1.25 1.54
C VAL A 201 -24.13 -0.12 1.43
N PHE A 202 -23.40 -1.08 0.89
CA PHE A 202 -23.80 -2.47 0.78
C PHE A 202 -22.94 -3.31 1.73
N VAL A 203 -23.57 -4.25 2.44
CA VAL A 203 -22.90 -5.15 3.36
C VAL A 203 -23.36 -6.57 3.03
N ASP A 204 -22.41 -7.44 2.68
CA ASP A 204 -22.60 -8.88 2.69
C ASP A 204 -21.95 -9.43 3.95
N TYR A 205 -22.78 -9.83 4.91
CA TYR A 205 -22.30 -10.30 6.21
C TYR A 205 -21.62 -11.66 6.09
N GLU A 206 -22.18 -12.56 5.29
CA GLU A 206 -21.71 -13.95 5.18
C GLU A 206 -20.41 -14.03 4.37
N GLU A 207 -20.30 -13.24 3.31
CA GLU A 207 -19.09 -13.16 2.47
C GLU A 207 -18.05 -12.16 3.00
N GLY A 208 -18.32 -11.48 4.12
CA GLY A 208 -17.35 -10.56 4.72
C GLY A 208 -17.05 -9.32 3.86
N LEU A 209 -18.05 -8.77 3.18
CA LEU A 209 -17.91 -7.68 2.22
C LEU A 209 -18.61 -6.40 2.70
N VAL A 210 -17.94 -5.26 2.58
CA VAL A 210 -18.56 -3.92 2.71
C VAL A 210 -18.17 -3.07 1.51
N SER A 211 -19.16 -2.64 0.73
CA SER A 211 -18.95 -1.87 -0.50
C SER A 211 -19.66 -0.52 -0.45
N PHE A 212 -19.00 0.49 -1.02
CA PHE A 212 -19.50 1.85 -1.13
C PHE A 212 -19.65 2.20 -2.61
N TYR A 213 -20.81 2.73 -3.00
CA TYR A 213 -21.09 3.11 -4.38
C TYR A 213 -21.53 4.56 -4.50
N ASP A 214 -21.12 5.20 -5.59
CA ASP A 214 -21.73 6.43 -6.08
C ASP A 214 -22.99 6.07 -6.85
N VAL A 215 -24.14 6.49 -6.34
CA VAL A 215 -25.44 6.23 -6.97
C VAL A 215 -25.59 7.03 -8.27
N GLY A 216 -25.10 8.26 -8.29
CA GLY A 216 -25.22 9.13 -9.46
C GLY A 216 -24.37 8.65 -10.62
N ALA A 217 -23.15 8.18 -10.34
CA ALA A 217 -22.25 7.62 -11.36
C ALA A 217 -22.44 6.12 -11.62
N ALA A 218 -23.28 5.43 -10.85
CA ALA A 218 -23.43 3.97 -10.87
C ALA A 218 -22.07 3.24 -10.79
N ALA A 219 -21.17 3.73 -9.92
CA ALA A 219 -19.78 3.31 -9.84
C ALA A 219 -19.41 2.84 -8.43
N LEU A 220 -18.57 1.79 -8.36
CA LEU A 220 -17.96 1.36 -7.10
C LEU A 220 -16.92 2.40 -6.66
N ILE A 221 -17.05 2.87 -5.42
CA ILE A 221 -16.06 3.75 -4.77
C ILE A 221 -14.97 2.90 -4.13
N TYR A 222 -15.36 1.94 -3.29
CA TYR A 222 -14.42 1.08 -2.57
C TYR A 222 -15.12 -0.16 -2.01
N SER A 223 -14.37 -1.25 -1.83
CA SER A 223 -14.83 -2.47 -1.15
C SER A 223 -13.79 -2.95 -0.15
N PHE A 224 -14.24 -3.25 1.07
CA PHE A 224 -13.51 -4.07 2.03
C PHE A 224 -13.89 -5.53 1.79
N THR A 225 -12.93 -6.37 1.40
CA THR A 225 -13.11 -7.82 1.25
C THR A 225 -12.50 -8.56 2.43
N ASP A 226 -12.85 -9.85 2.58
CA ASP A 226 -12.26 -10.76 3.56
C ASP A 226 -12.44 -10.31 5.02
N CYS A 227 -13.52 -9.59 5.32
CA CYS A 227 -13.85 -9.18 6.67
C CYS A 227 -14.45 -10.37 7.43
N SER A 228 -13.95 -10.65 8.64
CA SER A 228 -14.53 -11.67 9.51
C SER A 228 -15.50 -11.04 10.51
N PHE A 229 -16.79 -11.02 10.20
CA PHE A 229 -17.82 -10.48 11.10
C PHE A 229 -18.30 -11.55 12.09
N THR A 230 -18.09 -11.31 13.37
CA THR A 230 -18.52 -12.21 14.46
C THR A 230 -19.63 -11.63 15.34
N GLU A 231 -19.93 -10.33 15.16
CA GLU A 231 -20.89 -9.58 15.96
C GLU A 231 -21.86 -8.78 15.08
N LYS A 232 -22.96 -8.30 15.66
CA LYS A 232 -23.94 -7.46 14.97
C LYS A 232 -23.31 -6.15 14.51
N LEU A 233 -23.58 -5.78 13.26
CA LEU A 233 -23.13 -4.51 12.68
C LEU A 233 -24.20 -3.43 12.80
N PHE A 234 -23.79 -2.20 13.07
CA PHE A 234 -24.67 -1.03 13.12
C PHE A 234 -24.19 0.03 12.12
N PRO A 235 -25.08 0.64 11.33
CA PRO A 235 -24.73 1.80 10.51
C PRO A 235 -24.27 2.97 11.38
N VAL A 236 -23.18 3.62 10.99
CA VAL A 236 -22.64 4.81 11.68
C VAL A 236 -22.73 6.01 10.74
N LEU A 237 -23.34 7.10 11.21
CA LEU A 237 -23.41 8.38 10.50
C LEU A 237 -22.82 9.48 11.40
N GLY A 238 -21.86 10.23 10.87
CA GLY A 238 -21.23 11.36 11.55
C GLY A 238 -21.21 12.57 10.64
N PRO A 239 -22.08 13.58 10.83
CA PRO A 239 -22.19 14.74 9.94
C PRO A 239 -21.02 15.74 10.06
N CYS A 240 -19.96 15.39 10.80
CA CYS A 240 -18.82 16.27 11.09
C CYS A 240 -19.25 17.61 11.76
N LEU A 241 -18.35 18.60 11.80
CA LEU A 241 -18.59 19.91 12.42
C LEU A 241 -19.31 20.85 11.45
N ILE A 242 -20.05 21.84 11.96
CA ILE A 242 -20.89 22.79 11.19
C ILE A 242 -20.07 23.76 10.29
N GLU A 243 -18.76 23.90 10.52
CA GLU A 243 -17.81 24.67 9.69
C GLU A 243 -18.29 26.08 9.31
N GLY A 244 -18.64 26.91 10.30
CA GLY A 244 -19.11 28.27 10.04
C GLY A 244 -20.41 28.34 9.25
N GLY A 245 -21.19 27.25 9.23
CA GLY A 245 -22.49 27.14 8.55
C GLY A 245 -22.42 26.39 7.21
N LYS A 246 -21.23 26.09 6.70
CA LYS A 246 -21.04 25.46 5.37
C LYS A 246 -21.39 23.98 5.34
N ASN A 247 -21.28 23.31 6.48
CA ASN A 247 -21.62 21.90 6.64
C ASN A 247 -22.87 21.74 7.55
N SER A 248 -23.86 22.61 7.32
CA SER A 248 -25.11 22.64 8.09
C SER A 248 -26.20 21.70 7.55
N ALA A 249 -26.01 21.15 6.34
CA ALA A 249 -26.95 20.21 5.75
C ALA A 249 -26.95 18.86 6.51
N PRO A 250 -28.13 18.24 6.73
CA PRO A 250 -28.18 16.96 7.42
C PRO A 250 -27.74 15.81 6.52
N LEU A 251 -27.21 14.74 7.12
CA LEU A 251 -27.15 13.42 6.47
C LEU A 251 -28.56 12.80 6.47
N ILE A 252 -29.08 12.48 5.30
CA ILE A 252 -30.45 11.96 5.13
C ILE A 252 -30.39 10.50 4.69
N ILE A 253 -30.94 9.60 5.51
CA ILE A 253 -31.19 8.21 5.11
C ILE A 253 -32.48 8.18 4.28
N SER A 254 -32.35 7.83 3.00
CA SER A 254 -33.48 7.78 2.08
C SER A 254 -34.10 6.37 2.06
N PRO A 255 -35.45 6.23 2.03
CA PRO A 255 -36.08 4.94 1.83
C PRO A 255 -35.74 4.39 0.43
N VAL A 256 -35.34 3.13 0.37
CA VAL A 256 -35.02 2.45 -0.89
C VAL A 256 -36.33 2.07 -1.57
N SER A 257 -36.58 2.66 -2.74
CA SER A 257 -37.71 2.22 -3.59
C SER A 257 -37.27 0.99 -4.38
N LEU A 258 -37.65 -0.20 -3.93
CA LEU A 258 -37.50 -1.42 -4.71
C LEU A 258 -38.47 -1.31 -5.90
N LYS A 259 -37.91 -1.21 -7.11
CA LYS A 259 -38.67 -1.39 -8.36
C LYS A 259 -38.72 -2.87 -8.72
#